data_AF-A0AAV1I642-F1
#
_entry.id   AF-A0AAV1I642-F1
#
_cell.length_a   1.000
_cell.length_b   1.000
_cell.length_c   1.000
_cell.angle_alpha   90.00
_cell.angle_beta   90.00
_cell.angle_gamma   90.00
#
_symmetry.space_group_name_H-M   'P 1'
#
loop_
_entity.id
_entity.type
_entity.pdbx_description
1 polymer ?
#
loop_
_entity_poly.entity_id
_entity_poly.type
_entity_poly.pdbx_seq_one_letter_code
_entity_poly.pdbx_strand_id
1 'polypeptide(L)'
;MTLSFQPGLGPRGKILDDSNAASVRKRSAPAPSMKAAVPSMHIARLSLKHANLHSEICYTSLRRWQGSDCRSPAVVCSAASPSSGGSLNQPVADDLMSGDVHSNSLGSRSVSAEALTGGGETLDGRLKVGASEAAASRETPLTAWGLLKDTVSILYKSFWPLILIFAATDVTMYALHRVSHRITNQAAMSFLGIDAGNIGHLWYLSNNPAIANFETGYQYLVGVFFLFVFPLNVLLRSFAATLTVLYAWKNAGEPNECPNLQPSIIPPIRSMYKNISCIWPKMRTSLGRVWLVDLLVAVRVLPLQFASLLLVTLPLTMPRLLALQLANPASVVEELEGDEAIARSHELTKLRGVKKALLWPYVGLILALRAVSLGRSPILGALPTHVVKDVPEIPFAIYCSIVFLSVLLSRLQDVLPLAVFMRAHKEDRELKLKEKAA
;
A
#
# COMPACT_ATOMS: atom_id res chain seq x y z
N MET A 1 46.90 -31.32 12.56
CA MET A 1 47.38 -32.65 12.15
C MET A 1 46.35 -33.67 12.60
N THR A 2 45.91 -34.52 11.66
CA THR A 2 45.15 -35.78 11.82
C THR A 2 43.85 -35.75 12.64
N LEU A 3 42.75 -35.61 11.90
CA LEU A 3 41.42 -36.14 12.24
C LEU A 3 41.47 -37.66 12.31
N SER A 4 40.93 -38.27 13.38
CA SER A 4 40.54 -39.68 13.37
C SER A 4 39.04 -39.83 13.66
N PHE A 5 38.43 -40.58 12.77
CA PHE A 5 37.07 -41.11 12.80
C PHE A 5 36.99 -42.27 13.81
N GLN A 6 35.87 -42.39 14.52
CA GLN A 6 35.31 -43.71 14.84
C GLN A 6 33.79 -43.65 15.00
N PRO A 7 33.03 -44.45 14.21
CA PRO A 7 31.62 -44.75 14.44
C PRO A 7 31.42 -46.21 14.89
N GLY A 8 30.35 -46.49 15.63
CA GLY A 8 29.88 -47.86 15.91
C GLY A 8 28.63 -47.82 16.79
N LEU A 9 27.43 -47.88 16.21
CA LEU A 9 26.61 -49.09 15.98
C LEU A 9 26.06 -49.71 17.29
N GLY A 10 24.73 -49.63 17.44
CA GLY A 10 23.94 -50.28 18.51
C GLY A 10 23.71 -51.78 18.27
N PRO A 11 22.47 -52.28 18.33
CA PRO A 11 21.62 -52.44 19.52
C PRO A 11 21.17 -53.91 19.69
N ARG A 12 20.65 -54.31 20.87
CA ARG A 12 19.52 -55.26 21.09
C ARG A 12 19.56 -55.93 22.47
N GLY A 13 18.38 -56.17 23.03
CA GLY A 13 18.17 -57.15 24.09
C GLY A 13 16.88 -56.92 24.88
N LYS A 14 15.72 -57.20 24.28
CA LYS A 14 14.50 -57.51 25.03
C LYS A 14 14.57 -58.98 25.46
N ILE A 15 14.34 -59.26 26.73
CA ILE A 15 13.90 -60.57 27.21
C ILE A 15 12.70 -60.33 28.15
N LEU A 16 11.61 -61.01 27.79
CA LEU A 16 10.38 -61.18 28.54
C LEU A 16 10.58 -62.20 29.68
N ASP A 17 9.80 -62.04 30.75
CA ASP A 17 8.89 -63.05 31.34
C ASP A 17 8.82 -62.86 32.86
N ASP A 18 7.64 -62.57 33.40
CA ASP A 18 6.85 -63.57 34.14
C ASP A 18 5.58 -62.97 34.81
N SER A 19 4.43 -63.45 34.32
CA SER A 19 3.46 -64.24 35.08
C SER A 19 2.95 -63.75 36.45
N ASN A 20 1.67 -63.32 36.51
CA ASN A 20 0.59 -63.94 37.32
C ASN A 20 -0.70 -63.07 37.27
N ALA A 21 -1.76 -63.52 36.59
CA ALA A 21 -2.86 -64.37 37.11
C ALA A 21 -3.76 -63.61 38.12
N ALA A 22 -4.86 -62.97 37.69
CA ALA A 22 -6.20 -63.54 37.38
C ALA A 22 -7.07 -63.90 38.59
N SER A 23 -8.14 -63.12 38.85
CA SER A 23 -9.53 -63.59 39.12
C SER A 23 -10.47 -62.37 39.07
N VAL A 24 -11.42 -62.22 38.14
CA VAL A 24 -12.73 -62.88 37.95
C VAL A 24 -13.82 -62.45 38.94
N ARG A 25 -14.73 -61.56 38.49
CA ARG A 25 -16.23 -61.63 38.57
C ARG A 25 -16.83 -60.27 38.16
N LYS A 26 -17.58 -60.16 37.05
CA LYS A 26 -18.97 -60.57 36.74
C LYS A 26 -19.97 -59.39 36.86
N ARG A 27 -20.44 -58.96 35.68
CA ARG A 27 -21.82 -58.58 35.27
C ARG A 27 -22.59 -57.53 36.10
N SER A 28 -23.02 -56.46 35.42
CA SER A 28 -24.43 -56.30 34.98
C SER A 28 -24.66 -54.95 34.29
N ALA A 29 -25.27 -54.98 33.11
CA ALA A 29 -26.10 -53.89 32.57
C ALA A 29 -27.55 -54.13 33.03
N PRO A 30 -28.42 -53.09 33.13
CA PRO A 30 -29.26 -52.66 31.99
C PRO A 30 -29.54 -51.13 31.95
N ALA A 31 -29.52 -50.48 30.78
CA ALA A 31 -30.67 -50.11 29.91
C ALA A 31 -31.29 -48.70 30.23
N PRO A 32 -32.19 -48.13 29.39
CA PRO A 32 -31.99 -46.79 28.78
C PRO A 32 -33.02 -45.75 29.24
N SER A 33 -32.78 -44.46 28.96
CA SER A 33 -33.79 -43.41 29.13
C SER A 33 -33.66 -42.30 28.07
N MET A 34 -34.69 -42.19 27.24
CA MET A 34 -34.99 -41.10 26.30
C MET A 34 -35.58 -39.86 27.02
N LYS A 35 -35.61 -38.75 26.26
CA LYS A 35 -36.25 -37.42 26.44
C LYS A 35 -35.24 -36.32 26.80
N ALA A 36 -35.19 -35.15 26.17
CA ALA A 36 -36.04 -34.52 25.18
C ALA A 36 -35.23 -33.47 24.37
N ALA A 37 -35.74 -33.11 23.21
CA ALA A 37 -35.22 -32.08 22.31
C ALA A 37 -35.47 -30.66 22.84
N VAL A 38 -34.47 -29.78 22.74
CA VAL A 38 -34.59 -28.32 22.59
C VAL A 38 -33.40 -27.84 21.73
N PRO A 39 -33.60 -26.97 20.71
CA PRO A 39 -32.56 -26.63 19.74
C PRO A 39 -31.65 -25.53 20.29
N SER A 40 -30.35 -25.82 20.44
CA SER A 40 -29.36 -24.80 20.80
C SER A 40 -28.71 -24.25 19.53
N MET A 41 -29.08 -23.01 19.22
CA MET A 41 -28.58 -22.17 18.14
C MET A 41 -27.13 -21.77 18.47
N HIS A 42 -26.15 -22.62 18.12
CA HIS A 42 -24.73 -22.27 18.26
C HIS A 42 -24.28 -21.43 17.05
N ILE A 43 -24.28 -20.12 17.27
CA ILE A 43 -23.58 -19.13 16.46
C ILE A 43 -22.09 -19.50 16.39
N ALA A 44 -21.61 -19.60 15.16
CA ALA A 44 -20.23 -19.85 14.77
C ALA A 44 -19.24 -18.94 15.52
N ARG A 45 -18.43 -19.56 16.39
CA ARG A 45 -17.12 -19.07 16.83
C ARG A 45 -16.14 -20.21 16.58
N LEU A 46 -14.95 -19.86 16.06
CA LEU A 46 -13.88 -20.71 15.47
C LEU A 46 -13.93 -20.61 13.94
N SER A 47 -12.90 -20.21 13.20
CA SER A 47 -11.48 -20.08 13.49
C SER A 47 -10.92 -19.04 12.51
N LEU A 48 -10.47 -17.89 13.02
CA LEU A 48 -9.83 -16.84 12.23
C LEU A 48 -8.37 -16.78 12.63
N LYS A 49 -7.63 -17.84 12.28
CA LYS A 49 -6.16 -17.87 12.33
C LYS A 49 -5.69 -18.48 11.03
N HIS A 50 -4.83 -17.73 10.35
CA HIS A 50 -4.10 -18.02 9.10
C HIS A 50 -4.76 -17.47 7.83
N ALA A 51 -4.40 -16.23 7.46
CA ALA A 51 -3.97 -15.88 6.10
C ALA A 51 -3.51 -14.40 5.99
N ASN A 52 -2.31 -14.25 5.41
CA ASN A 52 -1.76 -13.07 4.70
C ASN A 52 -1.02 -11.95 5.47
N LEU A 53 0.30 -12.07 5.35
CA LEU A 53 1.42 -11.38 6.01
C LEU A 53 1.76 -9.96 5.50
N HIS A 54 0.93 -9.30 4.71
CA HIS A 54 1.32 -8.00 4.11
C HIS A 54 0.47 -6.79 4.51
N SER A 55 -0.64 -6.99 5.24
CA SER A 55 -1.44 -5.88 5.80
C SER A 55 -1.52 -5.87 7.33
N GLU A 56 -1.01 -6.91 7.99
CA GLU A 56 -1.14 -7.06 9.44
C GLU A 56 -0.11 -6.28 10.26
N ILE A 57 1.01 -5.81 9.71
CA ILE A 57 2.08 -5.23 10.54
C ILE A 57 1.69 -3.85 11.13
N CYS A 58 0.85 -3.07 10.45
CA CYS A 58 0.26 -1.85 11.03
C CYS A 58 -1.03 -2.13 11.81
N TYR A 59 -1.82 -3.12 11.39
CA TYR A 59 -3.14 -3.41 11.97
C TYR A 59 -3.10 -4.26 13.25
N THR A 60 -2.09 -5.11 13.44
CA THR A 60 -1.99 -5.99 14.62
C THR A 60 -1.44 -5.28 15.85
N SER A 61 -0.52 -4.31 15.68
CA SER A 61 -0.07 -3.44 16.77
C SER A 61 -1.22 -2.57 17.32
N LEU A 62 -2.16 -2.19 16.44
CA LEU A 62 -3.33 -1.38 16.80
C LEU A 62 -4.52 -2.20 17.32
N ARG A 63 -4.75 -3.42 16.81
CA ARG A 63 -5.74 -4.35 17.41
C ARG A 63 -5.32 -4.85 18.79
N ARG A 64 -4.02 -5.03 19.04
CA ARG A 64 -3.50 -5.46 20.35
C ARG A 64 -3.61 -4.34 21.41
N TRP A 65 -3.78 -3.08 20.98
CA TRP A 65 -4.08 -1.93 21.82
C TRP A 65 -5.53 -1.91 22.36
N GLN A 66 -6.47 -2.65 21.76
CA GLN A 66 -7.89 -2.66 22.15
C GLN A 66 -8.36 -3.94 22.86
N GLY A 67 -7.44 -4.86 23.18
CA GLY A 67 -7.74 -6.16 23.76
C GLY A 67 -7.52 -6.27 25.27
N SER A 68 -7.56 -5.18 26.03
CA SER A 68 -7.55 -5.21 27.50
C SER A 68 -8.99 -5.23 28.01
N ASP A 69 -9.39 -6.38 28.56
CA ASP A 69 -10.63 -6.57 29.32
C ASP A 69 -10.72 -5.57 30.49
N CYS A 70 -11.47 -4.49 30.32
CA CYS A 70 -11.95 -3.68 31.43
C CYS A 70 -13.21 -4.33 32.02
N ARG A 71 -13.03 -5.33 32.90
CA ARG A 71 -14.03 -5.62 33.95
C ARG A 71 -13.67 -4.79 35.18
N SER A 72 -14.29 -3.62 35.32
CA SER A 72 -14.39 -2.93 36.60
C SER A 72 -15.45 -3.62 37.48
N PRO A 73 -15.32 -3.59 38.82
CA PRO A 73 -16.46 -3.42 39.69
C PRO A 73 -16.60 -1.95 40.09
N ALA A 74 -17.85 -1.59 40.35
CA ALA A 74 -18.36 -0.25 40.59
C ALA A 74 -17.73 0.49 41.78
N VAL A 75 -17.56 1.81 41.65
CA VAL A 75 -17.68 2.77 42.75
C VAL A 75 -18.47 3.99 42.27
N VAL A 76 -19.31 4.46 43.19
CA VAL A 76 -20.49 5.29 43.08
C VAL A 76 -20.19 6.78 42.79
N CYS A 77 -21.21 7.43 42.20
CA CYS A 77 -21.35 8.84 41.83
C CYS A 77 -20.92 9.89 42.89
N SER A 78 -20.44 11.05 42.41
CA SER A 78 -20.98 12.34 42.84
C SER A 78 -20.73 13.44 41.81
N ALA A 79 -21.78 14.19 41.54
CA ALA A 79 -21.82 15.36 40.68
C ALA A 79 -21.35 16.61 41.44
N ALA A 80 -20.61 17.49 40.75
CA ALA A 80 -20.58 18.93 41.06
C ALA A 80 -19.98 19.73 39.89
N SER A 81 -20.82 20.56 39.29
CA SER A 81 -20.51 21.88 38.70
C SER A 81 -21.58 22.81 39.31
N PRO A 82 -21.37 24.14 39.49
CA PRO A 82 -20.86 25.03 38.43
C PRO A 82 -20.11 26.31 38.92
N SER A 83 -19.93 27.25 37.98
CA SER A 83 -19.53 28.67 38.12
C SER A 83 -18.01 28.92 38.20
N SER A 84 -17.40 29.96 37.62
CA SER A 84 -17.80 31.24 36.99
C SER A 84 -16.55 31.77 36.27
N GLY A 85 -16.64 32.39 35.08
CA GLY A 85 -16.61 33.85 34.94
C GLY A 85 -15.22 34.36 34.51
N GLY A 86 -15.15 35.24 33.50
CA GLY A 86 -13.90 35.97 33.19
C GLY A 86 -13.71 36.37 31.73
N SER A 87 -14.44 37.40 31.31
CA SER A 87 -14.12 38.26 30.16
C SER A 87 -12.86 39.08 30.43
N LEU A 88 -11.97 39.28 29.44
CA LEU A 88 -11.42 40.61 29.07
C LEU A 88 -10.42 40.56 27.89
N ASN A 89 -10.69 41.42 26.90
CA ASN A 89 -9.80 42.33 26.17
C ASN A 89 -8.66 41.85 25.25
N GLN A 90 -8.85 42.18 23.96
CA GLN A 90 -7.82 42.58 22.99
C GLN A 90 -7.04 43.82 23.48
N PRO A 91 -5.86 44.08 22.89
CA PRO A 91 -5.86 45.19 21.93
C PRO A 91 -5.07 44.94 20.64
N VAL A 92 -5.51 45.69 19.64
CA VAL A 92 -4.88 46.07 18.38
C VAL A 92 -3.70 47.02 18.65
N ALA A 93 -2.60 46.85 17.91
CA ALA A 93 -1.70 47.94 17.52
C ALA A 93 -0.84 47.53 16.33
N ASP A 94 -0.94 48.33 15.28
CA ASP A 94 -0.11 48.40 14.08
C ASP A 94 1.31 48.95 14.41
N ASP A 95 2.31 48.56 13.61
CA ASP A 95 3.07 49.45 12.71
C ASP A 95 4.52 49.00 12.43
N LEU A 96 4.85 49.11 11.13
CA LEU A 96 6.12 49.41 10.48
C LEU A 96 7.43 48.75 10.97
N MET A 97 8.11 48.06 10.04
CA MET A 97 9.39 48.57 9.52
C MET A 97 9.69 48.00 8.13
N SER A 98 10.06 48.92 7.26
CA SER A 98 10.46 48.79 5.86
C SER A 98 11.87 48.18 5.72
N GLY A 99 12.15 47.56 4.57
CA GLY A 99 13.45 46.98 4.26
C GLY A 99 13.56 46.54 2.82
N ASP A 100 13.61 47.52 1.91
CA ASP A 100 13.96 47.37 0.49
C ASP A 100 15.40 46.86 0.31
N VAL A 101 15.58 45.85 -0.56
CA VAL A 101 16.84 45.61 -1.28
C VAL A 101 16.54 45.25 -2.75
N HIS A 102 16.66 46.27 -3.60
CA HIS A 102 17.04 46.22 -5.02
C HIS A 102 18.28 45.31 -5.24
N SER A 103 18.60 44.66 -6.36
CA SER A 103 18.22 44.76 -7.78
C SER A 103 19.04 43.73 -8.60
N ASN A 104 18.70 43.61 -9.89
CA ASN A 104 19.51 43.09 -11.03
C ASN A 104 19.42 41.58 -11.33
N SER A 105 19.30 41.10 -12.57
CA SER A 105 19.40 41.74 -13.88
C SER A 105 18.84 40.83 -14.98
N LEU A 106 18.05 41.44 -15.86
CA LEU A 106 17.78 41.14 -17.27
C LEU A 106 18.76 40.17 -17.99
N GLY A 107 18.16 39.24 -18.72
CA GLY A 107 18.81 38.41 -19.74
C GLY A 107 17.88 38.24 -20.94
N SER A 108 17.82 39.26 -21.78
CA SER A 108 17.14 39.30 -23.06
C SER A 108 17.69 38.26 -24.03
N ARG A 109 16.83 37.46 -24.68
CA ARG A 109 17.20 36.74 -25.91
C ARG A 109 16.27 37.11 -27.05
N SER A 110 16.91 37.72 -28.03
CA SER A 110 16.44 38.20 -29.31
C SER A 110 15.84 37.09 -30.18
N VAL A 111 14.69 37.41 -30.75
CA VAL A 111 14.07 36.73 -31.89
C VAL A 111 14.83 37.17 -33.15
N SER A 112 15.44 36.22 -33.85
CA SER A 112 15.94 36.45 -35.21
C SER A 112 14.88 35.98 -36.20
N ALA A 113 14.42 36.93 -37.00
CA ALA A 113 13.62 36.72 -38.20
C ALA A 113 14.56 36.54 -39.39
N GLU A 114 14.42 35.45 -40.15
CA GLU A 114 14.94 35.35 -41.50
C GLU A 114 13.94 34.65 -42.44
N ALA A 115 13.47 35.46 -43.38
CA ALA A 115 13.34 35.21 -44.82
C ALA A 115 12.55 33.99 -45.33
N LEU A 116 11.34 34.32 -45.77
CA LEU A 116 10.62 33.79 -46.93
C LEU A 116 11.50 33.50 -48.15
N THR A 117 11.33 32.32 -48.77
CA THR A 117 11.18 32.20 -50.23
C THR A 117 10.28 31.02 -50.61
N GLY A 118 9.21 31.32 -51.35
CA GLY A 118 8.72 30.58 -52.53
C GLY A 118 8.23 29.14 -52.38
N GLY A 119 6.92 28.95 -52.39
CA GLY A 119 6.29 27.65 -52.63
C GLY A 119 4.77 27.75 -52.63
N GLY A 120 4.20 28.31 -53.70
CA GLY A 120 2.75 28.40 -53.89
C GLY A 120 2.17 27.03 -54.25
N GLU A 121 1.62 26.32 -53.26
CA GLU A 121 0.75 25.16 -53.48
C GLU A 121 -0.52 25.28 -52.62
N THR A 122 -1.62 25.61 -53.29
CA THR A 122 -3.02 25.23 -52.98
C THR A 122 -3.41 25.10 -51.51
N LEU A 123 -3.82 26.22 -50.90
CA LEU A 123 -4.27 26.36 -49.51
C LEU A 123 -5.74 26.00 -49.26
N ASP A 124 -6.50 25.56 -50.27
CA ASP A 124 -7.94 25.24 -50.12
C ASP A 124 -8.25 23.79 -49.71
N GLY A 125 -7.26 22.88 -49.75
CA GLY A 125 -7.45 21.46 -49.39
C GLY A 125 -7.24 21.14 -47.91
N ARG A 126 -6.47 21.95 -47.17
CA ARG A 126 -6.01 21.61 -45.82
C ARG A 126 -6.94 22.10 -44.69
N LEU A 127 -7.82 23.04 -44.98
CA LEU A 127 -8.83 23.54 -44.04
C LEU A 127 -10.03 22.60 -43.86
N LYS A 128 -10.30 21.70 -44.82
CA LYS A 128 -11.41 20.73 -44.71
C LYS A 128 -11.05 19.42 -44.00
N VAL A 129 -9.77 19.05 -43.94
CA VAL A 129 -9.34 17.82 -43.24
C VAL A 129 -9.20 18.03 -41.73
N GLY A 130 -8.85 19.25 -41.27
CA GLY A 130 -8.78 19.56 -39.83
C GLY A 130 -10.14 19.75 -39.15
N ALA A 131 -11.18 20.13 -39.88
CA ALA A 131 -12.52 20.33 -39.31
C ALA A 131 -13.28 19.02 -39.07
N SER A 132 -12.97 17.96 -39.84
CA SER A 132 -13.64 16.65 -39.70
C SER A 132 -13.10 15.82 -38.55
N GLU A 133 -11.85 16.01 -38.13
CA GLU A 133 -11.26 15.30 -36.98
C GLU A 133 -11.56 16.01 -35.65
N ALA A 134 -11.71 17.34 -35.66
CA ALA A 134 -12.11 18.14 -34.50
C ALA A 134 -13.59 17.95 -34.10
N ALA A 135 -14.46 17.52 -35.02
CA ALA A 135 -15.88 17.27 -34.74
C ALA A 135 -16.16 15.86 -34.19
N ALA A 136 -15.21 14.93 -34.28
CA ALA A 136 -15.37 13.53 -33.85
C ALA A 136 -14.94 13.27 -32.39
N SER A 137 -14.25 14.21 -31.75
CA SER A 137 -13.91 14.14 -30.32
C SER A 137 -15.05 14.62 -29.42
N ARG A 138 -16.30 14.25 -29.75
CA ARG A 138 -17.43 14.37 -28.81
C ARG A 138 -17.03 13.63 -27.54
N GLU A 139 -16.70 14.42 -26.52
CA GLU A 139 -16.16 14.00 -25.23
C GLU A 139 -17.03 12.88 -24.66
N THR A 140 -16.65 11.64 -24.92
CA THR A 140 -17.31 10.51 -24.27
C THR A 140 -17.07 10.70 -22.77
N PRO A 141 -18.13 10.74 -21.95
CA PRO A 141 -17.99 10.97 -20.52
C PRO A 141 -16.98 9.95 -19.97
N LEU A 142 -16.10 10.37 -19.05
CA LEU A 142 -15.10 9.49 -18.44
C LEU A 142 -15.78 8.21 -17.93
N THR A 143 -15.69 7.13 -18.71
CA THR A 143 -16.25 5.84 -18.33
C THR A 143 -15.22 5.09 -17.49
N ALA A 144 -15.70 4.47 -16.41
CA ALA A 144 -14.88 3.63 -15.54
C ALA A 144 -14.15 2.52 -16.34
N TRP A 145 -14.81 1.98 -17.37
CA TRP A 145 -14.24 0.98 -18.26
C TRP A 145 -13.10 1.52 -19.12
N GLY A 146 -13.24 2.74 -19.66
CA GLY A 146 -12.18 3.40 -20.40
C GLY A 146 -10.91 3.57 -19.55
N LEU A 147 -11.07 4.05 -18.32
CA LEU A 147 -9.95 4.18 -17.37
C LEU A 147 -9.30 2.84 -17.04
N LEU A 148 -10.09 1.79 -16.84
CA LEU A 148 -9.55 0.46 -16.56
C LEU A 148 -8.74 -0.06 -17.75
N LYS A 149 -9.24 0.13 -18.99
CA LYS A 149 -8.52 -0.24 -20.22
C LYS A 149 -7.21 0.54 -20.36
N ASP A 150 -7.22 1.84 -20.06
CA ASP A 150 -6.04 2.69 -20.07
C ASP A 150 -5.02 2.20 -19.02
N THR A 151 -5.49 1.88 -17.81
CA THR A 151 -4.67 1.33 -16.71
C THR A 151 -4.03 0.00 -17.10
N VAL A 152 -4.80 -0.92 -17.69
CA VAL A 152 -4.31 -2.21 -18.19
C VAL A 152 -3.28 -2.02 -19.30
N SER A 153 -3.51 -1.07 -20.22
CA SER A 153 -2.57 -0.74 -21.29
C SER A 153 -1.24 -0.21 -20.74
N ILE A 154 -1.28 0.70 -19.77
CA ILE A 154 -0.09 1.24 -19.10
C ILE A 154 0.67 0.13 -18.36
N LEU A 155 -0.06 -0.73 -17.63
CA LEU A 155 0.51 -1.86 -16.91
C LEU A 155 1.15 -2.87 -17.85
N TYR A 156 0.48 -3.22 -18.96
CA TYR A 156 1.01 -4.16 -19.95
C TYR A 156 2.33 -3.67 -20.56
N LYS A 157 2.41 -2.39 -20.94
CA LYS A 157 3.64 -1.78 -21.48
C LYS A 157 4.78 -1.71 -20.46
N SER A 158 4.45 -1.66 -19.16
CA SER A 158 5.40 -1.42 -18.07
C SER A 158 5.53 -2.60 -17.11
N PHE A 159 5.04 -3.79 -17.50
CA PHE A 159 4.76 -4.88 -16.58
C PHE A 159 6.00 -5.34 -15.79
N TRP A 160 7.08 -5.69 -16.50
CA TRP A 160 8.31 -6.18 -15.89
C TRP A 160 9.05 -5.15 -15.04
N PRO A 161 9.29 -3.91 -15.52
CA PRO A 161 9.87 -2.86 -14.67
C PRO A 161 9.09 -2.67 -13.37
N LEU A 162 7.76 -2.60 -13.45
CA LEU A 162 6.93 -2.41 -12.26
C LEU A 162 7.08 -3.59 -11.30
N ILE A 163 6.98 -4.83 -11.78
CA ILE A 163 7.15 -6.01 -10.93
C ILE A 163 8.52 -6.02 -10.25
N LEU A 164 9.60 -5.73 -10.97
CA LEU A 164 10.94 -5.71 -10.37
C LEU A 164 11.10 -4.60 -9.34
N ILE A 165 10.60 -3.39 -9.62
CA ILE A 165 10.64 -2.27 -8.67
C ILE A 165 9.91 -2.65 -7.39
N PHE A 166 8.72 -3.24 -7.50
CA PHE A 166 7.93 -3.62 -6.33
C PHE A 166 8.51 -4.83 -5.60
N ALA A 167 9.00 -5.85 -6.32
CA ALA A 167 9.69 -6.99 -5.70
C ALA A 167 10.93 -6.54 -4.91
N ALA A 168 11.74 -5.64 -5.49
CA ALA A 168 12.88 -5.06 -4.80
C ALA A 168 12.43 -4.28 -3.55
N THR A 169 11.38 -3.46 -3.69
CA THR A 169 10.82 -2.68 -2.58
C THR A 169 10.29 -3.60 -1.46
N ASP A 170 9.55 -4.65 -1.79
CA ASP A 170 9.02 -5.59 -0.81
C ASP A 170 10.12 -6.35 -0.07
N VAL A 171 11.18 -6.77 -0.79
CA VAL A 171 12.37 -7.39 -0.17
C VAL A 171 13.07 -6.41 0.77
N THR A 172 13.25 -5.15 0.34
CA THR A 172 13.86 -4.12 1.19
C THR A 172 12.99 -3.80 2.41
N MET A 173 11.67 -3.73 2.25
CA MET A 173 10.73 -3.53 3.36
C MET A 173 10.77 -4.68 4.35
N TYR A 174 10.79 -5.91 3.84
CA TYR A 174 10.91 -7.10 4.66
C TYR A 174 12.22 -7.08 5.46
N ALA A 175 13.34 -6.77 4.81
CA ALA A 175 14.64 -6.65 5.46
C ALA A 175 14.63 -5.53 6.52
N LEU A 176 14.12 -4.33 6.17
CA LEU A 176 14.03 -3.19 7.08
C LEU A 176 13.20 -3.53 8.31
N HIS A 177 12.04 -4.16 8.12
CA HIS A 177 11.18 -4.61 9.21
C HIS A 177 11.89 -5.65 10.10
N ARG A 178 12.58 -6.63 9.51
CA ARG A 178 13.32 -7.66 10.25
C ARG A 178 14.47 -7.09 11.07
N VAL A 179 15.24 -6.17 10.47
CA VAL A 179 16.35 -5.49 11.14
C VAL A 179 15.84 -4.59 12.25
N SER A 180 14.82 -3.78 11.97
CA SER A 180 14.15 -2.92 12.96
C SER A 180 13.69 -3.73 14.17
N HIS A 181 12.92 -4.81 13.95
CA HIS A 181 12.41 -5.64 15.03
C HIS A 181 13.54 -6.27 15.88
N ARG A 182 14.63 -6.72 15.24
CA ARG A 182 15.79 -7.25 15.95
C ARG A 182 16.46 -6.19 16.81
N ILE A 183 16.68 -4.98 16.27
CA ILE A 183 17.31 -3.88 16.99
C ILE A 183 16.42 -3.44 18.16
N THR A 184 15.11 -3.30 17.94
CA THR A 184 14.14 -2.95 18.99
C THR A 184 14.17 -3.96 20.14
N ASN A 185 14.22 -5.26 19.85
CA ASN A 185 14.26 -6.29 20.89
C ASN A 185 15.60 -6.34 21.62
N GLN A 186 16.71 -6.13 20.91
CA GLN A 186 18.03 -6.01 21.54
C GLN A 186 18.10 -4.79 22.46
N ALA A 187 17.63 -3.63 21.99
CA ALA A 187 17.53 -2.43 22.80
C ALA A 187 16.63 -2.66 24.03
N ALA A 188 15.46 -3.27 23.85
CA ALA A 188 14.55 -3.59 24.95
C ALA A 188 15.20 -4.48 26.01
N MET A 189 15.92 -5.53 25.63
CA MET A 189 16.62 -6.37 26.60
C MET A 189 17.68 -5.58 27.37
N SER A 190 18.48 -4.78 26.67
CA SER A 190 19.52 -3.97 27.31
C SER A 190 18.94 -2.91 28.25
N PHE A 191 17.85 -2.24 27.87
CA PHE A 191 17.23 -1.19 28.67
C PHE A 191 16.41 -1.74 29.84
N LEU A 192 15.72 -2.86 29.65
CA LEU A 192 14.84 -3.46 30.67
C LEU A 192 15.56 -4.48 31.55
N GLY A 193 16.85 -4.75 31.28
CA GLY A 193 17.64 -5.72 32.02
C GLY A 193 17.10 -7.16 31.92
N ILE A 194 16.40 -7.49 30.83
CA ILE A 194 15.80 -8.81 30.68
C ILE A 194 16.85 -9.77 30.12
N ASP A 195 17.14 -10.81 30.89
CA ASP A 195 18.09 -11.83 30.47
C ASP A 195 17.54 -12.65 29.28
N ALA A 196 18.34 -12.72 28.22
CA ALA A 196 18.01 -13.45 27.00
C ALA A 196 17.77 -14.95 27.26
N GLY A 197 18.39 -15.50 28.31
CA GLY A 197 18.19 -16.90 28.72
C GLY A 197 16.75 -17.24 29.13
N ASN A 198 15.99 -16.26 29.62
CA ASN A 198 14.62 -16.45 30.10
C ASN A 198 13.56 -16.23 29.01
N ILE A 199 13.94 -15.69 27.86
CA ILE A 199 13.03 -15.36 26.77
C ILE A 199 13.36 -16.23 25.57
N GLY A 200 12.62 -17.33 25.37
CA GLY A 200 12.84 -18.34 24.32
C GLY A 200 13.50 -17.82 23.02
N HIS A 201 12.71 -17.41 22.02
CA HIS A 201 13.25 -16.90 20.77
C HIS A 201 13.03 -15.38 20.69
N LEU A 202 14.12 -14.62 20.48
CA LEU A 202 14.15 -13.14 20.43
C LEU A 202 13.13 -12.51 19.47
N TRP A 203 12.60 -13.29 18.54
CA TRP A 203 11.63 -12.85 17.55
C TRP A 203 10.21 -12.74 18.10
N TYR A 204 9.95 -13.25 19.31
CA TYR A 204 8.62 -13.32 19.90
C TYR A 204 8.54 -12.63 21.27
N LEU A 205 9.41 -11.64 21.56
CA LEU A 205 9.32 -10.85 22.79
C LEU A 205 7.92 -10.25 22.98
N SER A 206 7.32 -9.76 21.90
CA SER A 206 5.97 -9.19 21.91
C SER A 206 4.84 -10.21 22.18
N ASN A 207 5.13 -11.51 22.14
CA ASN A 207 4.16 -12.55 22.49
C ASN A 207 4.27 -12.97 23.97
N ASN A 208 5.31 -12.55 24.68
CA ASN A 208 5.41 -12.79 26.11
C ASN A 208 4.57 -11.74 26.85
N PRO A 209 3.45 -12.12 27.51
CA PRO A 209 2.58 -11.16 28.19
C PRO A 209 3.32 -10.39 29.29
N ALA A 210 4.32 -11.01 29.95
CA ALA A 210 5.11 -10.34 30.98
C ALA A 210 5.92 -9.16 30.44
N ILE A 211 6.30 -9.19 29.16
CA ILE A 211 7.08 -8.13 28.50
C ILE A 211 6.16 -7.17 27.74
N ALA A 212 5.09 -7.67 27.15
CA ALA A 212 4.16 -6.88 26.34
C ALA A 212 3.23 -5.96 27.16
N ASN A 213 3.21 -6.09 28.49
CA ASN A 213 2.47 -5.20 29.38
C ASN A 213 2.99 -3.76 29.27
N PHE A 214 2.07 -2.78 29.34
CA PHE A 214 2.41 -1.35 29.26
C PHE A 214 3.41 -0.89 30.34
N GLU A 215 3.36 -1.52 31.52
CA GLU A 215 4.18 -1.19 32.68
C GLU A 215 5.68 -1.46 32.46
N THR A 216 6.04 -2.35 31.53
CA THR A 216 7.45 -2.66 31.25
C THR A 216 8.14 -1.59 30.42
N GLY A 217 7.40 -0.65 29.84
CA GLY A 217 7.92 0.34 28.91
C GLY A 217 8.32 -0.20 27.53
N TYR A 218 8.19 -1.51 27.27
CA TYR A 218 8.49 -2.12 25.97
C TYR A 218 7.68 -1.45 24.83
N GLN A 219 6.41 -1.12 25.10
CA GLN A 219 5.56 -0.48 24.09
C GLN A 219 6.02 0.93 23.70
N TYR A 220 6.56 1.72 24.65
CA TYR A 220 7.12 3.03 24.35
C TYR A 220 8.37 2.90 23.48
N LEU A 221 9.23 1.93 23.80
CA LEU A 221 10.44 1.66 23.01
C LEU A 221 10.07 1.22 21.58
N VAL A 222 9.09 0.34 21.42
CA VAL A 222 8.55 -0.03 20.10
C VAL A 222 7.99 1.20 19.38
N GLY A 223 7.25 2.06 20.09
CA GLY A 223 6.68 3.30 19.53
C GLY A 223 7.75 4.27 19.03
N VAL A 224 8.81 4.50 19.81
CA VAL A 224 9.95 5.34 19.42
C VAL A 224 10.65 4.76 18.19
N PHE A 225 10.95 3.46 18.18
CA PHE A 225 11.55 2.82 17.01
C PHE A 225 10.65 2.89 15.77
N PHE A 226 9.34 2.73 15.95
CA PHE A 226 8.38 2.91 14.87
C PHE A 226 8.43 4.33 14.30
N LEU A 227 8.50 5.36 15.14
CA LEU A 227 8.64 6.75 14.69
C LEU A 227 9.91 7.00 13.88
N PHE A 228 11.01 6.31 14.17
CA PHE A 228 12.24 6.40 13.37
C PHE A 228 12.18 5.61 12.07
N VAL A 229 11.57 4.42 12.08
CA VAL A 229 11.51 3.53 10.92
C VAL A 229 10.40 3.94 9.95
N PHE A 230 9.36 4.62 10.43
CA PHE A 230 8.24 5.05 9.62
C PHE A 230 8.65 5.99 8.48
N PRO A 231 9.42 7.08 8.70
CA PRO A 231 9.91 7.93 7.60
C PRO A 231 10.76 7.18 6.57
N LEU A 232 11.56 6.20 7.01
CA LEU A 232 12.35 5.34 6.11
C LEU A 232 11.45 4.43 5.26
N ASN A 233 10.40 3.87 5.85
CA ASN A 233 9.40 3.11 5.12
C ASN A 233 8.67 4.01 4.10
N VAL A 234 8.27 5.22 4.50
CA VAL A 234 7.70 6.20 3.57
C VAL A 234 8.67 6.48 2.43
N LEU A 235 9.95 6.75 2.71
CA LEU A 235 10.98 7.01 1.70
C LEU A 235 11.12 5.88 0.67
N LEU A 236 11.16 4.63 1.12
CA LEU A 236 11.25 3.47 0.23
C LEU A 236 9.99 3.32 -0.63
N ARG A 237 8.80 3.62 -0.10
CA ARG A 237 7.55 3.62 -0.89
C ARG A 237 7.52 4.77 -1.88
N SER A 238 7.94 5.98 -1.48
CA SER A 238 8.04 7.15 -2.34
C SER A 238 8.99 6.90 -3.50
N PHE A 239 10.11 6.22 -3.24
CA PHE A 239 11.05 5.78 -4.28
C PHE A 239 10.37 4.87 -5.30
N ALA A 240 9.67 3.83 -4.85
CA ALA A 240 8.97 2.90 -5.72
C ALA A 240 7.84 3.57 -6.52
N ALA A 241 7.08 4.46 -5.86
CA ALA A 241 6.01 5.23 -6.47
C ALA A 241 6.54 6.20 -7.52
N THR A 242 7.61 6.94 -7.22
CA THR A 242 8.27 7.87 -8.16
C THR A 242 8.75 7.14 -9.40
N LEU A 243 9.45 6.02 -9.23
CA LEU A 243 9.88 5.20 -10.36
C LEU A 243 8.69 4.70 -11.18
N THR A 244 7.66 4.17 -10.52
CA THR A 244 6.43 3.69 -11.16
C THR A 244 5.79 4.78 -12.01
N VAL A 245 5.62 5.98 -11.46
CA VAL A 245 5.03 7.11 -12.17
C VAL A 245 5.90 7.53 -13.35
N LEU A 246 7.21 7.70 -13.17
CA LEU A 246 8.11 8.10 -14.26
C LEU A 246 8.13 7.09 -15.41
N TYR A 247 8.14 5.78 -15.10
CA TYR A 247 8.09 4.72 -16.10
C TYR A 247 6.77 4.70 -16.86
N ALA A 248 5.65 4.73 -16.13
CA ALA A 248 4.34 4.68 -16.72
C ALA A 248 4.00 5.95 -17.51
N TRP A 249 4.41 7.12 -17.01
CA TRP A 249 4.29 8.41 -17.71
C TRP A 249 5.06 8.40 -19.04
N LYS A 250 6.30 7.88 -19.02
CA LYS A 250 7.09 7.69 -20.25
C LYS A 250 6.37 6.82 -21.27
N ASN A 251 5.86 5.66 -20.85
CA ASN A 251 5.24 4.68 -21.74
C ASN A 251 3.86 5.09 -22.27
N ALA A 252 3.27 6.14 -21.71
CA ALA A 252 2.02 6.72 -22.17
C ALA A 252 2.18 7.71 -23.33
N GLY A 253 3.41 7.93 -23.82
CA GLY A 253 3.68 8.65 -25.07
C GLY A 253 3.92 10.15 -24.93
N GLU A 254 4.18 10.65 -23.72
CA GLU A 254 4.61 12.03 -23.52
C GLU A 254 6.07 12.20 -23.99
N PRO A 255 6.42 13.35 -24.62
CA PRO A 255 7.72 13.60 -25.23
C PRO A 255 8.78 13.60 -24.13
N ASN A 256 9.46 12.47 -23.95
CA ASN A 256 10.57 12.35 -23.02
C ASN A 256 11.84 12.11 -23.83
N GLU A 257 12.92 12.76 -23.38
CA GLU A 257 14.27 12.74 -23.99
C GLU A 257 14.93 11.35 -23.99
N CYS A 258 14.38 10.38 -23.26
CA CYS A 258 14.89 9.03 -23.19
C CYS A 258 14.45 8.18 -24.40
N PRO A 259 15.34 7.37 -25.00
CA PRO A 259 15.01 6.56 -26.18
C PRO A 259 13.76 5.69 -25.98
N ASN A 260 12.94 5.62 -27.04
CA ASN A 260 11.73 4.81 -27.10
C ASN A 260 12.08 3.34 -26.88
N LEU A 261 11.48 2.73 -25.85
CA LEU A 261 11.59 1.30 -25.67
C LEU A 261 10.49 0.61 -26.43
N GLN A 262 10.90 -0.33 -27.27
CA GLN A 262 9.96 -1.33 -27.75
C GLN A 262 9.49 -2.16 -26.54
N PRO A 263 8.17 -2.29 -26.34
CA PRO A 263 7.63 -3.15 -25.29
C PRO A 263 7.97 -4.60 -25.63
N SER A 264 9.00 -5.15 -25.00
CA SER A 264 9.31 -6.58 -25.08
C SER A 264 8.81 -7.30 -23.84
N ILE A 265 8.28 -8.51 -24.05
CA ILE A 265 7.77 -9.36 -22.97
C ILE A 265 8.89 -9.79 -22.04
N ILE A 266 10.15 -9.81 -22.47
CA ILE A 266 11.28 -10.03 -21.56
C ILE A 266 12.37 -9.02 -21.96
N PRO A 267 12.42 -7.85 -21.30
CA PRO A 267 13.47 -6.89 -21.59
C PRO A 267 14.81 -7.47 -21.10
N PRO A 268 15.87 -7.42 -21.92
CA PRO A 268 17.20 -7.79 -21.44
C PRO A 268 17.58 -6.87 -20.28
N ILE A 269 18.23 -7.43 -19.24
CA ILE A 269 18.64 -6.69 -18.02
C ILE A 269 19.39 -5.40 -18.36
N ARG A 270 20.22 -5.43 -19.42
CA ARG A 270 20.96 -4.26 -19.92
C ARG A 270 20.04 -3.12 -20.38
N SER A 271 18.90 -3.43 -21.00
CA SER A 271 17.92 -2.43 -21.41
C SER A 271 17.23 -1.81 -20.19
N MET A 272 16.86 -2.62 -19.19
CA MET A 272 16.30 -2.11 -17.94
C MET A 272 17.28 -1.18 -17.23
N TYR A 273 18.55 -1.56 -17.13
CA TYR A 273 19.57 -0.72 -16.51
C TYR A 273 19.72 0.63 -17.24
N LYS A 274 19.77 0.62 -18.59
CA LYS A 274 19.82 1.86 -19.39
C LYS A 274 18.60 2.76 -19.17
N ASN A 275 17.43 2.18 -18.96
CA ASN A 275 16.22 2.94 -18.66
C ASN A 275 16.27 3.57 -17.27
N ILE A 276 16.67 2.77 -16.28
CA ILE A 276 16.82 3.24 -14.90
C ILE A 276 17.85 4.36 -14.89
N SER A 277 19.00 4.19 -15.56
CA SER A 277 20.02 5.24 -15.62
C SER A 277 19.55 6.50 -16.31
N CYS A 278 18.65 6.41 -17.30
CA CYS A 278 18.06 7.59 -17.95
C CYS A 278 17.06 8.31 -17.03
N ILE A 279 16.26 7.57 -16.27
CA ILE A 279 15.25 8.11 -15.35
C ILE A 279 15.87 8.57 -14.02
N TRP A 280 17.04 8.03 -13.65
CA TRP A 280 17.70 8.24 -12.37
C TRP A 280 17.92 9.72 -12.01
N PRO A 281 18.41 10.60 -12.90
CA PRO A 281 18.59 12.02 -12.57
C PRO A 281 17.27 12.69 -12.21
N LYS A 282 16.22 12.48 -13.03
CA LYS A 282 14.88 13.04 -12.81
C LYS A 282 14.25 12.51 -11.52
N MET A 283 14.43 11.22 -11.25
CA MET A 283 13.97 10.57 -10.02
C MET A 283 14.69 11.16 -8.80
N ARG A 284 16.03 11.30 -8.83
CA ARG A 284 16.81 11.82 -7.70
C ARG A 284 16.38 13.23 -7.32
N THR A 285 16.15 14.11 -8.29
CA THR A 285 15.67 15.48 -8.04
C THR A 285 14.24 15.48 -7.48
N SER A 286 13.39 14.56 -7.93
CA SER A 286 11.99 14.51 -7.50
C SER A 286 11.79 13.78 -6.17
N LEU A 287 12.70 12.89 -5.76
CA LEU A 287 12.50 11.99 -4.62
C LEU A 287 12.26 12.74 -3.30
N GLY A 288 13.01 13.82 -3.04
CA GLY A 288 12.84 14.61 -1.81
C GLY A 288 11.46 15.26 -1.73
N ARG A 289 10.99 15.81 -2.85
CA ARG A 289 9.66 16.42 -3.00
C ARG A 289 8.55 15.40 -2.79
N VAL A 290 8.64 14.27 -3.50
CA VAL A 290 7.65 13.19 -3.43
C VAL A 290 7.62 12.57 -2.04
N TRP A 291 8.78 12.39 -1.40
CA TRP A 291 8.86 11.86 -0.04
C TRP A 291 8.15 12.77 0.97
N LEU A 292 8.33 14.08 0.86
CA LEU A 292 7.66 15.05 1.73
C LEU A 292 6.14 15.05 1.49
N VAL A 293 5.71 14.99 0.23
CA VAL A 293 4.28 14.86 -0.13
C VAL A 293 3.70 13.56 0.44
N ASP A 294 4.36 12.43 0.27
CA ASP A 294 3.93 11.13 0.80
C ASP A 294 3.86 11.13 2.33
N LEU A 295 4.79 11.81 3.01
CA LEU A 295 4.77 11.94 4.46
C LEU A 295 3.55 12.76 4.92
N LEU A 296 3.27 13.89 4.27
CA LEU A 296 2.08 14.71 4.55
C LEU A 296 0.78 13.95 4.25
N VAL A 297 0.74 13.23 3.12
CA VAL A 297 -0.38 12.37 2.76
C VAL A 297 -0.56 11.30 3.84
N ALA A 298 0.50 10.63 4.29
CA ALA A 298 0.40 9.60 5.32
C ALA A 298 -0.14 10.15 6.65
N VAL A 299 0.31 11.34 7.06
CA VAL A 299 -0.19 12.03 8.27
C VAL A 299 -1.68 12.37 8.13
N ARG A 300 -2.14 12.82 6.95
CA ARG A 300 -3.55 13.15 6.68
C ARG A 300 -4.44 11.92 6.50
N VAL A 301 -3.88 10.85 5.96
CA VAL A 301 -4.57 9.58 5.71
C VAL A 301 -4.84 8.83 7.02
N LEU A 302 -3.93 8.91 8.00
CA LEU A 302 -4.06 8.21 9.28
C LEU A 302 -5.38 8.50 10.02
N PRO A 303 -5.78 9.77 10.31
CA PRO A 303 -7.06 10.05 10.95
C PRO A 303 -8.26 9.65 10.08
N LEU A 304 -8.13 9.74 8.75
CA LEU A 304 -9.18 9.28 7.83
C LEU A 304 -9.33 7.75 7.86
N GLN A 305 -8.24 7.00 8.01
CA GLN A 305 -8.26 5.56 8.19
C GLN A 305 -8.91 5.20 9.54
N PHE A 306 -8.58 5.92 10.61
CA PHE A 306 -9.25 5.76 11.89
C PHE A 306 -10.75 6.03 11.80
N ALA A 307 -11.14 7.12 11.14
CA ALA A 307 -12.54 7.42 10.88
C ALA A 307 -13.20 6.29 10.08
N SER A 308 -12.53 5.75 9.04
CA SER A 308 -13.07 4.70 8.17
C SER A 308 -13.38 3.38 8.88
N LEU A 309 -12.78 3.13 10.06
CA LEU A 309 -13.13 1.99 10.91
C LEU A 309 -14.59 2.08 11.40
N LEU A 310 -15.12 3.30 11.51
CA LEU A 310 -16.55 3.53 11.67
C LEU A 310 -17.21 3.27 10.31
N LEU A 311 -17.77 2.09 10.13
CA LEU A 311 -18.33 1.57 8.86
C LEU A 311 -19.22 2.60 8.13
N VAL A 312 -19.96 3.42 8.89
CA VAL A 312 -20.84 4.50 8.41
C VAL A 312 -20.09 5.59 7.62
N THR A 313 -18.81 5.80 7.89
CA THR A 313 -18.02 6.89 7.29
C THR A 313 -17.28 6.48 6.02
N LEU A 314 -17.28 5.20 5.65
CA LEU A 314 -16.52 4.70 4.49
C LEU A 314 -16.89 5.41 3.17
N PRO A 315 -18.19 5.67 2.85
CA PRO A 315 -18.57 6.41 1.65
C PRO A 315 -18.08 7.87 1.64
N LEU A 316 -17.83 8.44 2.82
CA LEU A 316 -17.38 9.83 3.00
C LEU A 316 -15.85 9.93 2.97
N THR A 317 -15.15 8.97 3.58
CA THR A 317 -13.68 8.96 3.70
C THR A 317 -13.00 8.47 2.42
N MET A 318 -13.56 7.47 1.74
CA MET A 318 -12.95 6.88 0.54
C MET A 318 -12.65 7.90 -0.56
N PRO A 319 -13.57 8.79 -0.96
CA PRO A 319 -13.26 9.74 -2.02
C PRO A 319 -12.18 10.76 -1.62
N ARG A 320 -12.05 11.08 -0.33
CA ARG A 320 -10.97 11.94 0.17
C ARG A 320 -9.62 11.22 0.13
N LEU A 321 -9.59 9.96 0.53
CA LEU A 321 -8.40 9.11 0.42
C LEU A 321 -7.94 8.96 -1.02
N LEU A 322 -8.88 8.77 -1.95
CA LEU A 322 -8.61 8.68 -3.38
C LEU A 322 -8.09 9.99 -3.98
N ALA A 323 -8.60 11.14 -3.52
CA ALA A 323 -8.07 12.43 -3.94
C ALA A 323 -6.59 12.58 -3.55
N LEU A 324 -6.25 12.21 -2.30
CA LEU A 324 -4.87 12.27 -1.81
C LEU A 324 -3.91 11.36 -2.59
N GLN A 325 -4.38 10.25 -3.15
CA GLN A 325 -3.55 9.36 -4.00
C GLN A 325 -3.12 10.02 -5.32
N LEU A 326 -3.82 11.08 -5.77
CA LEU A 326 -3.43 11.84 -6.96
C LEU A 326 -2.32 12.88 -6.67
N ALA A 327 -1.99 13.13 -5.41
CA ALA A 327 -0.91 14.05 -5.04
C ALA A 327 0.46 13.54 -5.51
N ASN A 328 0.70 12.23 -5.45
CA ASN A 328 1.95 11.62 -5.92
C ASN A 328 2.20 11.83 -7.42
N PRO A 329 1.29 11.46 -8.34
CA PRO A 329 1.51 11.72 -9.75
C PRO A 329 1.60 13.22 -10.07
N ALA A 330 0.86 14.08 -9.35
CA ALA A 330 0.99 15.54 -9.49
C ALA A 330 2.40 16.02 -9.12
N SER A 331 2.93 15.59 -7.97
CA SER A 331 4.29 15.97 -7.52
C SER A 331 5.39 15.49 -8.46
N VAL A 332 5.23 14.33 -9.11
CA VAL A 332 6.24 13.79 -10.04
C VAL A 332 6.17 14.44 -11.42
N VAL A 333 4.96 14.74 -11.92
CA VAL A 333 4.75 15.20 -13.30
C VAL A 333 4.74 16.72 -13.40
N GLU A 334 4.03 17.38 -12.50
CA GLU A 334 3.93 18.84 -12.44
C GLU A 334 4.99 19.47 -11.51
N GLU A 335 5.81 18.63 -10.85
CA GLU A 335 6.93 19.08 -10.02
C GLU A 335 6.53 19.91 -8.79
N LEU A 336 5.27 19.79 -8.36
CA LEU A 336 4.70 20.49 -7.21
C LEU A 336 5.18 19.90 -5.88
N GLU A 337 5.34 20.75 -4.86
CA GLU A 337 5.82 20.38 -3.53
C GLU A 337 4.72 20.47 -2.46
N GLY A 338 4.85 19.64 -1.43
CA GLY A 338 4.08 19.73 -0.18
C GLY A 338 2.57 19.88 -0.35
N ASP A 339 2.02 20.99 0.13
CA ASP A 339 0.60 21.28 0.13
C ASP A 339 0.05 21.67 -1.25
N GLU A 340 0.89 22.19 -2.14
CA GLU A 340 0.49 22.56 -3.50
C GLU A 340 0.08 21.31 -4.29
N ALA A 341 0.86 20.23 -4.18
CA ALA A 341 0.54 18.95 -4.81
C ALA A 341 -0.80 18.39 -4.29
N ILE A 342 -1.11 18.60 -3.00
CA ILE A 342 -2.35 18.14 -2.38
C ILE A 342 -3.53 19.02 -2.81
N ALA A 343 -3.36 20.34 -2.84
CA ALA A 343 -4.38 21.27 -3.34
C ALA A 343 -4.72 20.95 -4.81
N ARG A 344 -3.70 20.73 -5.63
CA ARG A 344 -3.83 20.32 -7.03
C ARG A 344 -4.57 19.00 -7.17
N SER A 345 -4.26 18.01 -6.33
CA SER A 345 -4.98 16.73 -6.31
C SER A 345 -6.49 16.93 -6.05
N HIS A 346 -6.84 17.87 -5.16
CA HIS A 346 -8.23 18.20 -4.88
C HIS A 346 -8.91 18.91 -6.05
N GLU A 347 -8.22 19.83 -6.73
CA GLU A 347 -8.73 20.49 -7.94
C GLU A 347 -9.05 19.48 -9.05
N LEU A 348 -8.15 18.53 -9.32
CA LEU A 348 -8.37 17.50 -10.33
C LEU A 348 -9.58 16.62 -10.00
N THR A 349 -9.87 16.39 -8.70
CA THR A 349 -11.09 15.65 -8.32
C THR A 349 -12.38 16.46 -8.43
N LYS A 350 -12.32 17.79 -8.53
CA LYS A 350 -13.49 18.65 -8.76
C LYS A 350 -13.97 18.58 -10.22
N LEU A 351 -13.10 18.17 -11.15
CA LEU A 351 -13.47 17.95 -12.54
C LEU A 351 -14.63 16.93 -12.63
N ARG A 352 -15.61 17.24 -13.47
CA ARG A 352 -16.91 16.56 -13.48
C ARG A 352 -16.71 15.10 -13.91
N GLY A 353 -17.03 14.18 -13.01
CA GLY A 353 -17.00 12.74 -13.29
C GLY A 353 -15.72 12.03 -12.86
N VAL A 354 -14.60 12.74 -12.67
CA VAL A 354 -13.31 12.14 -12.23
C VAL A 354 -13.47 11.36 -10.92
N LYS A 355 -14.16 11.94 -9.94
CA LYS A 355 -14.41 11.29 -8.64
C LYS A 355 -15.14 9.95 -8.77
N LYS A 356 -16.19 9.88 -9.59
CA LYS A 356 -16.95 8.64 -9.82
C LYS A 356 -16.14 7.65 -10.65
N ALA A 357 -15.43 8.15 -11.64
CA ALA A 357 -14.60 7.37 -12.55
C ALA A 357 -13.38 6.74 -11.83
N LEU A 358 -12.85 7.36 -10.77
CA LEU A 358 -11.80 6.81 -9.93
C LEU A 358 -12.36 5.83 -8.86
N LEU A 359 -13.46 6.20 -8.21
CA LEU A 359 -14.03 5.41 -7.10
C LEU A 359 -14.47 4.01 -7.53
N TRP A 360 -15.21 3.89 -8.63
CA TRP A 360 -15.80 2.61 -9.04
C TRP A 360 -14.76 1.54 -9.43
N PRO A 361 -13.77 1.82 -10.29
CA PRO A 361 -12.70 0.86 -10.58
C PRO A 361 -11.90 0.50 -9.34
N TYR A 362 -11.63 1.46 -8.45
CA TYR A 362 -10.88 1.20 -7.22
C TYR A 362 -11.63 0.24 -6.28
N VAL A 363 -12.92 0.48 -6.04
CA VAL A 363 -13.77 -0.42 -5.26
C VAL A 363 -13.84 -1.80 -5.92
N GLY A 364 -14.01 -1.86 -7.25
CA GLY A 364 -14.00 -3.10 -8.01
C GLY A 364 -12.70 -3.90 -7.84
N LEU A 365 -11.54 -3.24 -7.91
CA LEU A 365 -10.23 -3.85 -7.70
C LEU A 365 -10.05 -4.37 -6.27
N ILE A 366 -10.51 -3.62 -5.25
CA ILE A 366 -10.49 -4.08 -3.86
C ILE A 366 -11.35 -5.33 -3.68
N LEU A 367 -12.58 -5.31 -4.20
CA LEU A 367 -13.48 -6.46 -4.13
C LEU A 367 -12.90 -7.67 -4.86
N ALA A 368 -12.30 -7.47 -6.04
CA ALA A 368 -11.63 -8.53 -6.78
C ALA A 368 -10.45 -9.11 -5.98
N LEU A 369 -9.59 -8.27 -5.40
CA LEU A 369 -8.45 -8.72 -4.60
C LEU A 369 -8.91 -9.51 -3.37
N ARG A 370 -9.98 -9.06 -2.70
CA ARG A 370 -10.60 -9.77 -1.58
C ARG A 370 -11.21 -11.10 -2.02
N ALA A 371 -11.90 -11.14 -3.16
CA ALA A 371 -12.46 -12.37 -3.72
C ALA A 371 -11.36 -13.40 -4.03
N VAL A 372 -10.23 -12.97 -4.61
CA VAL A 372 -9.07 -13.85 -4.86
C VAL A 372 -8.48 -14.37 -3.55
N SER A 373 -8.32 -13.51 -2.54
CA SER A 373 -7.80 -13.92 -1.23
C SER A 373 -8.73 -14.89 -0.50
N LEU A 374 -10.05 -14.66 -0.55
CA LEU A 374 -11.04 -15.53 0.08
C LEU A 374 -11.22 -16.85 -0.68
N GLY A 375 -11.14 -16.80 -2.02
CA GLY A 375 -11.25 -17.96 -2.90
C GLY A 375 -10.06 -18.91 -2.83
N ARG A 376 -8.87 -18.42 -2.43
CA ARG A 376 -7.65 -19.25 -2.37
C ARG A 376 -7.79 -20.50 -1.50
N SER A 377 -8.31 -20.36 -0.27
CA SER A 377 -8.45 -21.49 0.65
C SER A 377 -9.45 -22.56 0.16
N PRO A 378 -10.68 -22.21 -0.27
CA PRO A 378 -11.63 -23.20 -0.77
C PRO A 378 -11.17 -23.83 -2.10
N ILE A 379 -10.53 -23.07 -3.00
CA ILE A 379 -10.00 -23.63 -4.26
C ILE A 379 -8.95 -24.70 -3.97
N LEU A 380 -8.00 -24.43 -3.07
CA LEU A 380 -6.97 -25.41 -2.71
C LEU A 380 -7.53 -26.55 -1.86
N GLY A 381 -8.53 -26.29 -1.01
CA GLY A 381 -9.19 -27.30 -0.19
C GLY A 381 -10.15 -28.21 -0.97
N ALA A 382 -10.65 -27.77 -2.12
CA ALA A 382 -11.50 -28.57 -3.01
C ALA A 382 -10.70 -29.55 -3.88
N LEU A 383 -9.37 -29.45 -3.90
CA LEU A 383 -8.54 -30.38 -4.65
C LEU A 383 -8.61 -31.79 -4.03
N PRO A 384 -8.85 -32.84 -4.83
CA PRO A 384 -8.85 -34.21 -4.32
C PRO A 384 -7.50 -34.55 -3.67
N THR A 385 -7.54 -35.28 -2.55
CA THR A 385 -6.33 -35.65 -1.79
C THR A 385 -5.33 -36.45 -2.61
N HIS A 386 -5.78 -37.25 -3.58
CA HIS A 386 -4.91 -37.98 -4.50
C HIS A 386 -4.14 -37.02 -5.43
N VAL A 387 -4.77 -35.98 -5.99
CA VAL A 387 -4.08 -34.98 -6.82
C VAL A 387 -2.99 -34.25 -6.03
N VAL A 388 -3.28 -33.91 -4.77
CA VAL A 388 -2.31 -33.23 -3.90
C VAL A 388 -1.10 -34.12 -3.58
N LYS A 389 -1.30 -35.43 -3.45
CA LYS A 389 -0.25 -36.38 -3.07
C LYS A 389 0.55 -36.87 -4.28
N ASP A 390 -0.13 -37.14 -5.38
CA ASP A 390 0.43 -37.86 -6.53
C ASP A 390 1.02 -36.89 -7.58
N VAL A 391 0.49 -35.65 -7.67
CA VAL A 391 0.92 -34.63 -8.65
C VAL A 391 1.00 -33.24 -7.98
N PRO A 392 2.06 -32.96 -7.18
CA PRO A 392 2.20 -31.70 -6.47
C PRO A 392 2.33 -30.47 -7.38
N GLU A 393 2.60 -30.67 -8.67
CA GLU A 393 2.72 -29.62 -9.68
C GLU A 393 1.39 -28.89 -9.90
N ILE A 394 0.25 -29.59 -9.83
CA ILE A 394 -1.09 -29.01 -10.03
C ILE A 394 -1.46 -28.00 -8.93
N PRO A 395 -1.46 -28.36 -7.62
CA PRO A 395 -1.74 -27.39 -6.57
C PRO A 395 -0.71 -26.25 -6.55
N PHE A 396 0.55 -26.53 -6.89
CA PHE A 396 1.56 -25.49 -7.01
C PHE A 396 1.26 -24.50 -8.16
N ALA A 397 0.88 -25.00 -9.34
CA ALA A 397 0.50 -24.16 -10.47
C ALA A 397 -0.71 -23.29 -10.13
N ILE A 398 -1.76 -23.87 -9.52
CA ILE A 398 -2.96 -23.14 -9.08
C ILE A 398 -2.59 -22.06 -8.07
N TYR A 399 -1.76 -22.40 -7.08
CA TYR A 399 -1.25 -21.45 -6.09
C TYR A 399 -0.53 -20.27 -6.76
N CYS A 400 0.41 -20.58 -7.65
CA CYS A 400 1.17 -19.59 -8.39
C CYS A 400 0.27 -18.69 -9.25
N SER A 401 -0.74 -19.25 -9.92
CA SER A 401 -1.73 -18.48 -10.70
C SER A 401 -2.55 -17.54 -9.82
N ILE A 402 -2.99 -17.99 -8.63
CA ILE A 402 -3.75 -17.16 -7.68
C ILE A 402 -2.88 -16.02 -7.12
N VAL A 403 -1.62 -16.33 -6.77
CA VAL A 403 -0.66 -15.32 -6.31
C VAL A 403 -0.37 -14.32 -7.43
N PHE A 404 -0.13 -14.79 -8.64
CA PHE A 404 0.10 -13.96 -9.81
C PHE A 404 -1.09 -13.01 -10.08
N LEU A 405 -2.32 -13.54 -10.03
CA LEU A 405 -3.52 -12.73 -10.18
C LEU A 405 -3.65 -11.68 -9.07
N SER A 406 -3.32 -12.04 -7.83
CA SER A 406 -3.32 -11.10 -6.69
C SER A 406 -2.31 -9.96 -6.90
N VAL A 407 -1.11 -10.30 -7.38
CA VAL A 407 -0.06 -9.32 -7.71
C VAL A 407 -0.55 -8.41 -8.83
N LEU A 408 -1.12 -8.96 -9.90
CA LEU A 408 -1.65 -8.19 -11.03
C LEU A 408 -2.73 -7.20 -10.58
N LEU A 409 -3.71 -7.64 -9.78
CA LEU A 409 -4.77 -6.78 -9.26
C LEU A 409 -4.21 -5.68 -8.35
N SER A 410 -3.24 -6.01 -7.50
CA SER A 410 -2.55 -5.03 -6.67
C SER A 410 -1.77 -4.01 -7.52
N ARG A 411 -1.12 -4.43 -8.60
CA ARG A 411 -0.43 -3.50 -9.50
C ARG A 411 -1.40 -2.60 -10.28
N LEU A 412 -2.56 -3.13 -10.70
CA LEU A 412 -3.61 -2.32 -11.30
C LEU A 412 -4.11 -1.24 -10.33
N GLN A 413 -4.25 -1.58 -9.05
CA GLN A 413 -4.64 -0.63 -8.01
C GLN A 413 -3.61 0.49 -7.83
N ASP A 414 -2.31 0.18 -7.91
CA ASP A 414 -1.23 1.16 -7.77
C ASP A 414 -1.10 2.09 -8.99
N VAL A 415 -1.40 1.59 -10.21
CA VAL A 415 -1.29 2.37 -11.46
C VAL A 415 -2.57 3.18 -11.74
N LEU A 416 -3.71 2.79 -11.16
CA LEU A 416 -5.00 3.46 -11.39
C LEU A 416 -4.98 4.98 -11.10
N PRO A 417 -4.43 5.48 -9.97
CA PRO A 417 -4.36 6.92 -9.71
C PRO A 417 -3.60 7.68 -10.79
N LEU A 418 -2.54 7.07 -11.34
CA LEU A 418 -1.78 7.66 -12.43
C LEU A 418 -2.61 7.75 -13.71
N ALA A 419 -3.30 6.68 -14.10
CA ALA A 419 -4.14 6.69 -15.31
C ALA A 419 -5.23 7.77 -15.23
N VAL A 420 -5.83 7.93 -14.05
CA VAL A 420 -6.80 9.01 -13.78
C VAL A 420 -6.15 10.38 -13.87
N PHE A 421 -4.98 10.55 -13.25
CA PHE A 421 -4.21 11.80 -13.33
C PHE A 421 -3.89 12.18 -14.78
N MET A 422 -3.39 11.24 -15.60
CA MET A 422 -3.07 11.51 -17.01
C MET A 422 -4.27 12.01 -17.80
N ARG A 423 -5.45 11.43 -17.56
CA ARG A 423 -6.68 11.81 -18.26
C ARG A 423 -7.21 13.16 -17.79
N ALA A 424 -7.25 13.37 -16.48
CA ALA A 424 -7.65 14.64 -15.89
C ALA A 424 -6.73 15.80 -16.31
N HIS A 425 -5.43 15.53 -16.42
CA HIS A 425 -4.44 16.51 -16.88
C HIS A 425 -4.62 16.93 -18.34
N LYS A 426 -4.95 15.98 -19.21
CA LYS A 426 -5.26 16.28 -20.62
C LYS A 426 -6.51 17.16 -20.75
N GLU A 427 -7.56 16.81 -20.02
CA GLU A 427 -8.81 17.58 -19.97
C GLU A 427 -8.57 19.01 -19.45
N ASP A 428 -7.80 19.17 -18.36
CA ASP A 428 -7.43 20.49 -17.82
C ASP A 428 -6.64 21.34 -18.84
N ARG A 429 -5.71 20.74 -19.58
CA ARG A 429 -4.96 21.43 -20.65
C ARG A 429 -5.88 21.86 -21.80
N GLU A 430 -6.79 21.00 -22.24
CA GLU A 430 -7.74 21.32 -23.31
C GLU A 430 -8.68 22.46 -22.91
N LEU A 431 -9.17 22.47 -21.66
CA LEU A 431 -10.00 23.54 -21.13
C LEU A 431 -9.24 24.89 -21.11
N LYS A 432 -7.98 24.89 -20.63
CA LYS A 432 -7.13 26.09 -20.63
C LYS A 432 -6.82 26.61 -22.04
N LEU A 433 -6.70 25.71 -23.03
CA LEU A 433 -6.51 26.11 -24.43
C LEU A 433 -7.79 26.72 -25.02
N LYS A 434 -8.97 26.15 -24.71
CA LYS A 434 -10.27 26.70 -25.12
C LYS A 434 -10.50 28.08 -24.49
N GLU A 435 -10.14 28.27 -23.22
CA GLU A 435 -10.25 29.56 -22.52
C GLU A 435 -9.32 30.63 -23.11
N LYS A 436 -8.09 30.28 -23.51
CA LYS A 436 -7.16 31.21 -24.17
C LYS A 436 -7.56 31.58 -25.59
N ALA A 437 -8.41 30.78 -26.23
CA ALA A 437 -8.86 31.00 -27.60
C ALA A 437 -10.18 31.80 -27.67
N ALA A 438 -10.91 31.90 -26.56
CA ALA A 438 -12.10 32.72 -26.40
C ALA A 438 -11.71 34.14 -25.96
#